data_AF-A0A8I2FWE5-F1
#
_entry.id   AF-A0A8I2FWE5-F1
#
_cell.length_a   1.000
_cell.length_b   1.000
_cell.length_c   1.000
_cell.angle_alpha   90.00
_cell.angle_beta   90.00
_cell.angle_gamma   90.00
#
_symmetry.space_group_name_H-M   'P 1'
#
loop_
_entity.id
_entity.type
_entity.pdbx_description
1 polymer ?
#
loop_
_entity_poly.entity_id
_entity_poly.type
_entity_poly.pdbx_seq_one_letter_code
_entity_poly.pdbx_strand_id
1 'polypeptide(L)'
;MAKNKLSSISKADTLEKMGEFWDTHDFTDFDDPNAPDIEFDISCAVPIEEELLSSVEKQAKLRGVKVETLVNLWLQQKLAEHMRSVAAKKKA
;
A
#
# COMPACT_ATOMS: atom_id res chain seq x y z
N MET A 1 6.11 31.01 -11.60
CA MET A 1 6.06 29.54 -11.45
C MET A 1 6.07 28.92 -12.84
N ALA A 2 7.21 28.50 -13.37
CA ALA A 2 7.29 27.77 -14.64
C ALA A 2 8.17 26.55 -14.44
N LYS A 3 7.67 25.58 -13.66
CA LYS A 3 8.39 24.34 -13.39
C LYS A 3 8.07 23.35 -14.52
N ASN A 4 9.07 23.20 -15.39
CA ASN A 4 9.32 22.08 -16.30
C ASN A 4 8.20 21.72 -17.29
N LYS A 5 8.22 22.34 -18.47
CA LYS A 5 7.36 21.98 -19.62
C LYS A 5 7.92 20.78 -20.42
N LEU A 6 9.03 20.20 -19.96
CA LEU A 6 9.72 19.11 -20.62
C LEU A 6 9.43 17.78 -19.92
N SER A 7 9.29 16.72 -20.70
CA SER A 7 9.20 15.35 -20.18
C SER A 7 10.47 14.95 -19.43
N SER A 8 10.36 14.01 -18.48
CA SER A 8 11.48 13.62 -17.63
C SER A 8 12.59 12.88 -18.38
N ILE A 9 12.24 12.02 -19.33
CA ILE A 9 13.17 11.15 -20.07
C ILE A 9 13.50 11.75 -21.43
N SER A 10 12.51 11.87 -22.32
CA SER A 10 12.71 12.38 -23.69
C SER A 10 12.99 13.88 -23.81
N LYS A 11 12.88 14.64 -22.69
CA LYS A 11 13.05 16.11 -22.62
C LYS A 11 12.24 16.88 -23.67
N ALA A 12 11.13 16.32 -24.14
CA ALA A 12 10.28 16.89 -25.17
C ALA A 12 9.25 17.85 -24.57
N ASP A 13 8.94 18.93 -25.30
CA ASP A 13 7.98 19.97 -24.91
C ASP A 13 6.57 19.79 -25.52
N THR A 14 6.41 18.78 -26.39
CA THR A 14 5.18 18.43 -27.10
C THR A 14 5.02 16.91 -27.19
N LEU A 15 3.78 16.43 -27.28
CA LEU A 15 3.49 14.99 -27.40
C LEU A 15 4.08 14.37 -28.69
N GLU A 16 4.06 15.09 -29.81
CA GLU A 16 4.59 14.61 -31.09
C GLU A 16 6.09 14.32 -31.02
N LYS A 17 6.89 15.30 -30.57
CA LYS A 17 8.34 15.10 -30.33
C LYS A 17 8.64 14.01 -29.30
N MET A 18 7.73 13.78 -28.34
CA MET A 18 7.88 12.69 -27.39
C MET A 18 7.66 11.33 -28.06
N GLY A 19 6.72 11.24 -29.01
CA GLY A 19 6.52 10.06 -29.85
C GLY A 19 7.73 9.79 -30.75
N GLU A 20 8.21 10.80 -31.48
CA GLU A 20 9.39 10.67 -32.36
C GLU A 20 10.65 10.17 -31.60
N PHE A 21 10.81 10.60 -30.34
CA PHE A 21 11.87 10.08 -29.49
C PHE A 21 11.69 8.58 -29.21
N TRP A 22 10.51 8.16 -28.79
CA TRP A 22 10.23 6.75 -28.47
C TRP A 22 10.12 5.83 -29.68
N ASP A 23 9.85 6.36 -30.87
CA ASP A 23 9.89 5.59 -32.12
C ASP A 23 11.31 5.12 -32.47
N THR A 24 12.33 5.76 -31.90
CA THR A 24 13.76 5.49 -32.17
C THR A 24 14.54 4.96 -30.97
N HIS A 25 13.92 4.89 -29.79
CA HIS A 25 14.56 4.52 -28.53
C HIS A 25 13.79 3.41 -27.83
N ASP A 26 14.49 2.39 -27.32
CA ASP A 26 13.88 1.36 -26.49
C ASP A 26 13.75 1.84 -25.04
N PHE A 27 12.67 1.48 -24.34
CA PHE A 27 12.48 1.89 -22.95
C PHE A 27 13.49 1.25 -22.00
N THR A 28 14.00 0.06 -22.33
CA THR A 28 15.00 -0.66 -21.53
C THR A 28 16.35 0.05 -21.48
N ASP A 29 16.66 0.90 -22.46
CA ASP A 29 17.88 1.72 -22.48
C ASP A 29 17.90 2.80 -21.38
N PHE A 30 16.73 3.12 -20.82
CA PHE A 30 16.55 4.14 -19.78
C PHE A 30 16.16 3.54 -18.43
N ASP A 31 16.06 2.22 -18.36
CA ASP A 31 15.75 1.50 -17.13
C ASP A 31 17.03 1.31 -16.31
N ASP A 32 16.97 1.57 -15.00
CA ASP A 32 18.10 1.29 -14.11
C ASP A 32 17.93 -0.13 -13.56
N PRO A 33 18.75 -1.10 -13.98
CA PRO A 33 18.61 -2.49 -13.55
C PRO A 33 18.83 -2.70 -12.04
N ASN A 34 19.33 -1.69 -11.33
CA ASN A 34 19.51 -1.72 -9.88
C ASN A 34 18.42 -0.96 -9.12
N ALA A 35 17.58 -0.19 -9.82
CA ALA A 35 16.46 0.50 -9.20
C ALA A 35 15.27 -0.46 -9.07
N PRO A 36 14.56 -0.45 -7.93
CA PRO A 36 13.31 -1.18 -7.82
C PRO A 36 12.26 -0.53 -8.74
N ASP A 37 11.54 -1.33 -9.51
CA ASP A 37 10.41 -0.86 -10.35
C ASP A 37 9.40 -0.02 -9.55
N ILE A 38 9.24 -0.39 -8.27
CA ILE A 38 8.36 0.30 -7.33
C ILE A 38 8.98 0.28 -5.93
N GLU A 39 9.10 1.45 -5.32
CA GLU A 39 9.42 1.59 -3.91
C GLU A 39 8.15 1.45 -3.07
N PHE A 40 8.10 0.42 -2.23
CA PHE A 40 7.07 0.28 -1.20
C PHE A 40 7.73 0.29 0.18
N ASP A 41 7.25 1.15 1.07
CA ASP A 41 7.68 1.17 2.47
C ASP A 41 6.63 0.46 3.35
N ILE A 42 7.07 -0.58 4.07
CA ILE A 42 6.22 -1.31 5.01
C ILE A 42 6.37 -0.65 6.38
N SER A 43 5.44 0.23 6.72
CA SER A 43 5.50 0.97 7.98
C SER A 43 5.27 0.07 9.21
N CYS A 44 4.52 -1.03 9.06
CA CYS A 44 4.26 -2.00 10.13
C CYS A 44 3.71 -3.31 9.55
N ALA A 45 4.16 -4.45 10.09
CA ALA A 45 3.61 -5.76 9.76
C ALA A 45 3.50 -6.62 11.02
N VAL A 46 2.39 -7.37 11.14
CA VAL A 46 2.19 -8.39 12.16
C VAL A 46 1.90 -9.69 11.42
N PRO A 47 2.70 -10.76 11.58
CA PRO A 47 2.41 -12.04 10.94
C PRO A 47 1.12 -12.64 11.50
N ILE A 48 0.28 -13.16 10.62
CA ILE A 48 -1.00 -13.82 10.95
C ILE A 48 -0.96 -15.21 10.34
N GLU A 49 -1.45 -16.21 11.08
CA GLU A 49 -1.60 -17.57 10.56
C GLU A 49 -2.53 -17.62 9.34
N GLU A 50 -2.18 -18.44 8.35
CA GLU A 50 -2.87 -18.49 7.06
C GLU A 50 -4.36 -18.84 7.20
N GLU A 51 -4.69 -19.85 8.00
CA GLU A 51 -6.08 -20.28 8.22
C GLU A 51 -6.91 -19.20 8.92
N LEU A 52 -6.28 -18.48 9.86
CA LEU A 52 -6.92 -17.36 10.56
C LEU A 52 -7.19 -16.21 9.59
N LEU A 53 -6.20 -15.84 8.77
CA LEU A 53 -6.34 -14.80 7.76
C LEU A 53 -7.49 -15.16 6.79
N SER A 54 -7.51 -16.38 6.25
CA SER A 54 -8.57 -16.85 5.36
C SER A 54 -9.96 -16.73 6.00
N SER A 55 -10.07 -17.01 7.30
CA SER A 55 -11.32 -16.86 8.04
C SER A 55 -11.72 -15.40 8.20
N VAL A 56 -10.77 -14.50 8.48
CA VAL A 56 -11.01 -13.06 8.56
C VAL A 56 -11.43 -12.50 7.20
N GLU A 57 -10.82 -12.92 6.10
CA GLU A 57 -11.15 -12.50 4.75
C GLU A 57 -12.58 -12.85 4.36
N LYS A 58 -13.03 -14.07 4.68
CA LYS A 58 -14.42 -14.50 4.47
C LYS A 58 -15.38 -13.59 5.22
N GLN A 59 -15.07 -13.25 6.47
CA GLN A 59 -15.90 -12.36 7.28
C GLN A 59 -15.89 -10.92 6.76
N ALA A 60 -14.75 -10.41 6.31
CA ALA A 60 -14.63 -9.08 5.73
C ALA A 60 -15.48 -8.97 4.45
N LYS A 61 -15.39 -9.98 3.58
CA LYS A 61 -16.19 -10.08 2.35
C LYS A 61 -17.69 -10.12 2.64
N LEU A 62 -18.13 -10.93 3.61
CA LEU A 62 -19.54 -11.00 4.02
C LEU A 62 -20.06 -9.66 4.55
N ARG A 63 -19.19 -8.86 5.20
CA ARG A 63 -19.50 -7.54 5.73
C ARG A 63 -19.33 -6.39 4.73
N GLY A 64 -18.82 -6.68 3.53
CA GLY A 64 -18.55 -5.66 2.50
C GLY A 64 -17.44 -4.67 2.90
N VAL A 65 -16.51 -5.09 3.77
CA VAL A 65 -15.38 -4.25 4.22
C VAL A 65 -14.06 -4.88 3.81
N LYS A 66 -13.00 -4.06 3.79
CA LYS A 66 -11.65 -4.57 3.59
C LYS A 66 -11.19 -5.38 4.81
N VAL A 67 -10.30 -6.34 4.56
CA VAL A 67 -9.70 -7.21 5.58
C VAL A 67 -8.96 -6.38 6.63
N GLU A 68 -8.15 -5.41 6.19
CA GLU A 68 -7.43 -4.47 7.05
C GLU A 68 -8.37 -3.72 8.01
N THR A 69 -9.54 -3.29 7.53
CA THR A 69 -10.53 -2.57 8.33
C THR A 69 -11.11 -3.49 9.39
N LEU A 70 -11.46 -4.72 9.03
CA LEU A 70 -12.02 -5.68 9.97
C LEU A 70 -11.02 -6.06 11.07
N VAL A 71 -9.75 -6.30 10.69
CA VAL A 71 -8.66 -6.60 11.64
C VAL A 71 -8.51 -5.45 12.64
N ASN A 72 -8.42 -4.21 12.16
CA ASN A 72 -8.26 -3.04 13.03
C ASN A 72 -9.44 -2.87 14.02
N LEU A 73 -10.68 -3.03 13.55
CA LEU A 73 -11.86 -2.95 14.41
C LEU A 73 -11.85 -4.03 15.51
N TRP A 74 -11.52 -5.27 15.16
CA TRP A 74 -11.44 -6.36 16.13
C TRP A 74 -10.31 -6.17 17.14
N LEU A 75 -9.14 -5.67 16.72
CA LEU A 75 -8.05 -5.35 17.64
C LEU A 75 -8.45 -4.25 18.63
N GLN A 76 -9.07 -3.17 18.14
CA GLN A 76 -9.59 -2.09 19.00
C GLN A 76 -10.62 -2.61 20.01
N GLN A 77 -11.56 -3.45 19.56
CA GLN A 77 -12.55 -4.07 20.44
C GLN A 77 -11.88 -4.94 21.52
N LYS A 78 -10.92 -5.81 21.13
CA LYS A 78 -10.23 -6.71 22.06
C LYS A 78 -9.40 -5.95 23.09
N LEU A 79 -8.74 -4.87 22.68
CA LEU A 79 -8.03 -3.99 23.61
C LEU A 79 -8.98 -3.33 24.60
N ALA A 80 -10.14 -2.82 24.14
CA ALA A 80 -11.14 -2.23 25.02
C ALA A 80 -11.72 -3.24 26.03
N GLU A 81 -12.01 -4.47 25.59
CA GLU A 81 -12.45 -5.58 26.45
C GLU A 81 -11.38 -5.91 27.52
N HIS A 82 -10.11 -6.01 27.10
CA HIS A 82 -9.01 -6.30 28.01
C HIS A 82 -8.83 -5.20 29.05
N MET A 83 -8.84 -3.92 28.66
CA MET A 83 -8.72 -2.80 29.59
C MET A 83 -9.86 -2.76 30.62
N ARG A 84 -11.10 -3.08 30.21
CA ARG A 84 -12.24 -3.17 31.13
C ARG A 84 -12.05 -4.30 32.16
N SER A 85 -11.56 -5.46 31.73
CA SER A 85 -11.31 -6.60 32.62
C SER A 85 -10.20 -6.34 33.64
N VAL A 86 -9.14 -5.62 33.23
CA VAL A 86 -8.03 -5.22 34.10
C VAL A 86 -8.49 -4.20 35.13
N ALA A 87 -9.31 -3.23 34.74
CA ALA A 87 -9.88 -2.23 35.66
C ALA A 87 -10.81 -2.86 36.70
N ALA A 88 -11.57 -3.89 36.34
CA ALA A 88 -12.42 -4.63 37.27
C ALA A 88 -11.62 -5.40 38.33
N LYS A 89 -10.51 -6.05 37.93
CA LYS A 89 -9.61 -6.78 38.86
C LYS A 89 -8.86 -5.87 39.83
N LYS A 90 -8.64 -4.60 39.48
CA LYS A 90 -7.91 -3.64 40.33
C LYS A 90 -8.80 -2.96 41.39
N LYS A 91 -10.12 -3.16 41.31
CA LYS A 91 -11.13 -2.63 42.25
C LYS A 91 -11.66 -3.68 43.24
N ALA A 92 -11.28 -4.95 43.05
CA ALA A 92 -11.57 -6.06 43.96
C ALA A 92 -10.36 -6.29 44.87
#